data_AF-A0AA89BWQ8-F1
#
_entry.id   AF-A0AA89BWQ8-F1
#
_cell.length_a   1.000
_cell.length_b   1.000
_cell.length_c   1.000
_cell.angle_alpha   90.00
_cell.angle_beta   90.00
_cell.angle_gamma   90.00
#
_symmetry.space_group_name_H-M   'P 1'
#
loop_
_entity.id
_entity.type
_entity.pdbx_description
1 polymer ?
#
loop_
_entity_poly.entity_id
_entity_poly.type
_entity_poly.pdbx_seq_one_letter_code
_entity_poly.pdbx_strand_id
1 'polypeptide(L)' 'MDNRAGIAYGTRICIPELNRKYHKVINFRVVDTGSAFYGKGHSRIDICVRNQAASYDSTINGHLTLVFP' A
#
# COMPACT_ATOMS: atom_id res chain seq x y z
N MET A 1 -5.36 -1.39 5.29
CA MET A 1 -6.36 -1.37 4.18
C MET A 1 -7.78 -1.45 4.70
N ASP A 2 -8.80 -1.22 3.86
CA ASP A 2 -10.21 -1.43 4.22
C ASP A 2 -10.45 -2.90 4.58
N ASN A 3 -10.92 -3.18 5.79
CA ASN A 3 -11.15 -4.55 6.25
C ASN A 3 -12.40 -5.21 5.64
N ARG A 4 -13.20 -4.47 4.87
CA ARG A 4 -14.36 -4.98 4.12
C ARG A 4 -14.08 -5.21 2.64
N ALA A 5 -12.88 -4.91 2.16
CA ALA A 5 -12.49 -5.11 0.76
C ALA A 5 -12.34 -6.59 0.37
N GLY A 6 -12.43 -7.53 1.31
CA GLY A 6 -12.25 -8.96 1.05
C GLY A 6 -10.81 -9.37 0.73
N ILE A 7 -9.83 -8.49 0.99
CA ILE A 7 -8.42 -8.79 0.75
C ILE A 7 -7.86 -9.59 1.92
N ALA A 8 -7.37 -10.81 1.63
CA ALA A 8 -6.79 -11.68 2.64
C ALA A 8 -5.47 -11.10 3.20
N TYR A 9 -5.21 -11.34 4.48
CA TYR A 9 -3.90 -11.07 5.09
C TYR A 9 -2.80 -11.83 4.33
N GLY A 10 -1.65 -11.19 4.14
CA GLY A 10 -0.50 -11.72 3.43
C GLY A 10 -0.57 -11.62 1.90
N THR A 11 -1.70 -11.16 1.34
CA THR A 11 -1.89 -10.92 -0.10
C THR A 11 -0.75 -10.05 -0.62
N ARG A 12 -0.09 -10.54 -1.68
CA ARG A 12 1.00 -9.81 -2.33
C ARG A 12 0.44 -8.70 -3.19
N ILE A 13 1.09 -7.55 -3.16
CA ILE A 13 0.71 -6.40 -3.98
C ILE A 13 1.97 -5.89 -4.69
N CYS A 14 1.86 -5.63 -5.97
CA CYS A 14 2.87 -4.86 -6.70
C CYS A 14 2.41 -3.39 -6.76
N ILE A 15 3.32 -2.48 -6.42
CA ILE A 15 3.12 -1.04 -6.55
C ILE A 15 4.18 -0.51 -7.52
N PRO A 16 3.88 -0.40 -8.83
CA PRO A 16 4.85 -0.07 -9.87
C PRO A 16 5.58 1.25 -9.63
N GLU A 17 4.89 2.25 -9.09
CA GLU A 17 5.46 3.57 -8.77
C GLU A 17 6.63 3.48 -7.80
N LEU A 18 6.51 2.64 -6.78
CA LEU A 18 7.55 2.45 -5.77
C LEU A 18 8.67 1.56 -6.32
N ASN A 19 8.36 0.56 -7.14
CA ASN A 19 9.39 -0.23 -7.80
C ASN A 19 10.27 0.64 -8.71
N ARG A 20 9.65 1.56 -9.48
CA ARG A 20 10.37 2.52 -10.32
C ARG A 20 11.23 3.47 -9.48
N LYS A 21 10.66 4.04 -8.41
CA LYS A 21 11.37 4.97 -7.52
C LYS A 21 12.62 4.36 -6.89
N TYR A 22 12.51 3.14 -6.38
CA TYR A 22 13.59 2.48 -5.65
C TYR A 22 14.45 1.57 -6.53
N HIS A 23 14.19 1.52 -7.85
CA HIS A 23 14.88 0.67 -8.82
C HIS A 23 14.97 -0.80 -8.39
N LYS A 24 13.90 -1.30 -7.77
CA LYS A 24 13.86 -2.65 -7.18
C LYS A 24 12.44 -3.16 -7.13
N VAL A 25 12.24 -4.45 -7.33
CA VAL A 25 10.96 -5.12 -7.05
C VAL A 25 10.78 -5.23 -5.53
N ILE A 26 9.79 -4.51 -5.00
CA ILE A 26 9.44 -4.53 -3.58
C ILE A 26 8.30 -5.51 -3.36
N ASN A 27 8.48 -6.44 -2.43
CA ASN A 27 7.48 -7.45 -2.07
C ASN A 27 6.54 -6.89 -0.99
N PHE A 28 5.55 -6.09 -1.39
CA PHE A 28 4.53 -5.61 -0.47
C PHE A 28 3.53 -6.72 -0.13
N ARG A 29 3.03 -6.68 1.12
CA ARG A 29 2.01 -7.58 1.62
C ARG A 29 0.96 -6.81 2.40
N VAL A 30 -0.29 -7.25 2.31
CA VAL A 30 -1.35 -6.78 3.21
C VAL A 30 -1.10 -7.37 4.59
N VAL A 31 -0.58 -6.55 5.50
CA VAL A 31 -0.29 -6.95 6.88
C VAL A 31 -1.15 -6.22 7.91
N ASP A 32 -1.96 -5.28 7.46
CA ASP A 32 -2.84 -4.53 8.34
C ASP A 32 -4.12 -4.11 7.61
N THR A 33 -5.24 -4.28 8.31
CA THR A 33 -6.56 -3.81 7.89
C THR A 33 -7.26 -3.17 9.08
N GLY A 34 -8.02 -2.10 8.83
CA GLY A 34 -8.54 -1.29 9.91
C GLY A 34 -9.73 -0.45 9.50
N SER A 35 -10.42 0.07 10.52
CA SER A 35 -11.65 0.83 10.33
C SER A 35 -11.50 2.24 9.78
N ALA A 36 -10.28 2.77 9.84
CA ALA A 36 -9.93 4.06 9.27
C ALA A 36 -10.19 4.16 7.75
N PHE A 37 -10.32 3.02 7.05
CA PHE A 37 -10.53 2.97 5.61
C PHE A 37 -11.87 2.38 5.18
N TYR A 38 -12.88 2.35 6.06
CA TYR A 38 -14.20 1.82 5.71
C TYR A 38 -14.81 2.51 4.48
N GLY A 39 -15.27 1.68 3.54
CA GLY A 39 -15.90 2.13 2.30
C GLY A 39 -14.91 2.69 1.28
N LYS A 40 -13.60 2.53 1.52
CA LYS A 40 -12.57 2.95 0.56
C LYS A 40 -12.15 1.80 -0.36
N GLY A 41 -12.44 0.55 -0.02
CA GLY A 41 -12.09 -0.61 -0.84
C GLY A 41 -10.60 -0.59 -1.20
N HIS A 42 -10.29 -0.46 -2.49
CA HIS A 42 -8.92 -0.42 -3.03
C HIS A 42 -8.38 1.01 -3.25
N SER A 43 -9.19 2.05 -3.01
CA SER A 43 -8.83 3.44 -3.31
C SER A 43 -7.90 4.09 -2.28
N ARG A 44 -7.68 3.45 -1.12
CA ARG A 44 -6.84 3.97 -0.04
C ARG A 44 -6.03 2.88 0.64
N ILE A 45 -4.75 3.15 0.84
CA ILE A 45 -3.82 2.28 1.55
C ILE A 45 -2.94 3.11 2.48
N ASP A 46 -2.42 2.46 3.53
CA ASP A 46 -1.27 2.95 4.28
C ASP A 46 -0.07 2.07 3.98
N ILE A 47 1.08 2.71 3.82
CA ILE A 47 2.36 2.03 3.62
C ILE A 47 3.17 2.21 4.89
N CYS A 48 3.50 1.09 5.55
CA CYS A 48 4.42 1.12 6.67
C CYS A 48 5.81 1.54 6.19
N VAL A 49 6.32 2.64 6.72
CA VAL A 49 7.63 3.20 6.39
C VAL A 49 8.56 3.14 7.60
N ARG A 50 9.87 3.20 7.34
CA ARG A 50 10.91 3.07 8.38
C ARG A 50 10.85 4.15 9.46
N ASN A 51 10.51 5.38 9.11
CA ASN A 51 10.50 6.52 10.03
C ASN A 51 9.61 7.67 9.51
N GLN A 52 9.41 8.68 10.34
CA GLN A 52 8.61 9.87 10.04
C GLN A 52 9.12 10.64 8.82
N ALA A 53 10.43 10.79 8.64
CA ALA A 53 10.95 11.48 7.45
C ALA A 53 10.51 10.78 6.15
N ALA A 54 10.52 9.45 6.13
CA ALA A 54 10.04 8.67 5.00
C ALA A 54 8.52 8.76 4.79
N SER A 55 7.72 9.10 5.82
CA SER A 55 6.27 9.27 5.65
C SER A 55 5.89 10.51 4.86
N TYR A 56 6.81 11.46 4.67
CA TYR A 56 6.59 12.66 3.86
C TYR A 56 6.93 12.46 2.37
N ASP A 57 7.33 11.26 1.98
CA ASP A 57 7.69 10.96 0.60
C ASP A 57 6.50 11.20 -0.35
N SER A 58 6.69 12.05 -1.35
CA SER A 58 5.62 12.46 -2.27
C SER A 58 5.11 11.33 -3.17
N THR A 59 5.94 10.32 -3.45
CA THR A 59 5.51 9.15 -4.21
C THR A 59 4.63 8.25 -3.34
N ILE A 60 4.98 8.06 -2.07
CA ILE A 60 4.18 7.27 -1.11
C ILE A 60 2.81 7.92 -0.89
N ASN A 61 2.75 9.24 -0.80
CA ASN A 61 1.51 10.00 -0.60
C ASN A 61 0.77 10.36 -1.90
N GLY A 62 1.28 9.93 -3.05
CA GLY A 62 0.72 10.21 -4.36
C GLY A 62 -0.31 9.17 -4.82
N HIS A 63 -0.67 9.24 -6.10
CA HIS A 63 -1.47 8.21 -6.75
C HIS A 63 -0.63 6.96 -6.98
N LEU A 64 -1.11 5.82 -6.46
CA LEU A 64 -0.45 4.52 -6.56
C LEU A 64 -1.37 3.52 -7.24
N THR A 65 -0.78 2.65 -8.06
CA THR A 65 -1.49 1.53 -8.69
C THR A 65 -1.29 0.28 -7.84
N LEU A 66 -2.39 -0.37 -7.44
CA LEU A 66 -2.34 -1.65 -6.74
C LEU A 66 -2.59 -2.79 -7.73
N VAL A 67 -1.57 -3.61 -7.96
CA VAL A 67 -1.71 -4.81 -8.79
C VAL A 67 -1.73 -6.04 -7.87
N PHE A 68 -2.85 -6.75 -7.91
CA PHE A 68 -3.08 -8.01 -7.21
C PHE A 68 -2.83 -9.18 -8.19
N PRO A 69 -2.12 -10.24 -7.78
CA PRO A 69 -1.96 -11.46 -8.58
C PRO A 69 -3.24 -12.31 -8.61
#